data_AF-A0A5C8TG03-F1
#
_entry.id   AF-A0A5C8TG03-F1
#
_cell.length_a   1.000
_cell.length_b   1.000
_cell.length_c   1.000
_cell.angle_alpha   90.00
_cell.angle_beta   90.00
_cell.angle_gamma   90.00
#
_symmetry.space_group_name_H-M   'P 1'
#
loop_
_entity.id
_entity.type
_entity.pdbx_description
1 polymer ?
#
loop_
_entity_poly.entity_id
_entity_poly.type
_entity_poly.pdbx_seq_one_letter_code
_entity_poly.pdbx_strand_id
1 'polypeptide(L)'
;PAFEGKPGAVRGLIAGVGGYGLSPIPKFNDRGREIGFYGAGDVQQENRFGPPPADAESREGYNPRNAPFGANAATGEEHLSSVREPYLKRLAGETGLAYAHLDGPASLAAPLMAVATPRPLPGRLDPKPLLGAGALALLLAAFAGPTLRRALVRPARLRPHWNTTS
;
A
#
# COMPACT_ATOMS: atom_id res chain seq x y z
N PRO A 1 -13.49 17.88 -14.33
CA PRO A 1 -14.70 17.25 -14.91
C PRO A 1 -15.47 16.59 -13.78
N ALA A 2 -16.80 16.63 -13.79
CA ALA A 2 -17.61 15.95 -12.76
C ALA A 2 -17.59 14.43 -13.00
N PHE A 3 -17.67 13.64 -11.92
CA PHE A 3 -17.82 12.20 -12.04
C PHE A 3 -19.23 11.85 -12.52
N GLU A 4 -19.34 11.21 -13.68
CA GLU A 4 -20.63 10.89 -14.33
C GLU A 4 -21.25 9.57 -13.82
N GLY A 5 -20.48 8.75 -13.10
CA GLY A 5 -20.94 7.48 -12.54
C GLY A 5 -21.70 7.65 -11.22
N LYS A 6 -22.34 6.57 -10.75
CA LYS A 6 -22.90 6.50 -9.39
C LYS A 6 -21.76 6.27 -8.38
N PRO A 7 -21.49 7.20 -7.45
CA PRO A 7 -20.44 7.00 -6.44
C PRO A 7 -20.66 5.71 -5.65
N GLY A 8 -19.58 4.95 -5.45
CA GLY A 8 -19.61 3.69 -4.69
C GLY A 8 -20.30 2.51 -5.38
N ALA A 9 -20.76 2.65 -6.64
CA ALA A 9 -21.30 1.51 -7.40
C ALA A 9 -20.24 0.43 -7.68
N VAL A 10 -18.96 0.81 -7.71
CA VAL A 10 -17.82 -0.09 -7.83
C VAL A 10 -16.95 0.07 -6.60
N ARG A 11 -16.58 -1.05 -5.97
CA ARG A 11 -15.59 -1.06 -4.89
C ARG A 11 -14.19 -0.98 -5.50
N GLY A 12 -13.35 -0.12 -4.96
CA GLY A 12 -11.98 0.03 -5.43
C GLY A 12 -11.15 0.97 -4.56
N LEU A 13 -9.89 1.13 -4.95
CA LEU A 13 -8.88 1.87 -4.21
C LEU A 13 -8.20 2.87 -5.14
N ILE A 14 -8.09 4.13 -4.71
CA ILE A 14 -7.15 5.10 -5.23
C ILE A 14 -5.88 5.02 -4.37
N ALA A 15 -4.75 4.76 -5.01
CA ALA A 15 -3.45 4.66 -4.34
C ALA A 15 -2.59 5.90 -4.63
N GLY A 16 -2.14 6.58 -3.58
CA GLY A 16 -1.09 7.60 -3.68
C GLY A 16 0.28 6.94 -3.48
N VAL A 17 1.20 7.11 -4.42
CA VAL A 17 2.55 6.50 -4.38
C VAL A 17 3.61 7.58 -4.44
N GLY A 18 4.69 7.40 -3.69
CA GLY A 18 5.82 8.32 -3.64
C GLY A 18 5.77 9.24 -2.42
N GLY A 19 6.76 10.12 -2.31
CA GLY A 19 6.88 11.02 -1.16
C GLY A 19 5.98 12.26 -1.23
N TYR A 20 5.74 12.88 -0.08
CA TYR A 20 5.10 14.20 0.01
C TYR A 20 6.04 15.33 -0.40
N GLY A 21 7.35 15.15 -0.21
CA GLY A 21 8.36 16.08 -0.70
C GLY A 21 8.56 15.98 -2.20
N LEU A 22 8.97 17.09 -2.81
CA LEU A 22 9.38 17.12 -4.20
C LEU A 22 10.63 16.25 -4.40
N SER A 23 10.57 15.37 -5.40
CA SER A 23 11.67 14.51 -5.80
C SER A 23 11.99 14.70 -7.28
N PRO A 24 13.28 14.71 -7.67
CA PRO A 24 13.70 14.70 -9.06
C PRO A 24 13.08 13.54 -9.84
N ILE A 25 12.73 13.79 -11.10
CA ILE A 25 12.20 12.77 -12.02
C ILE A 25 13.36 12.21 -12.87
N PRO A 26 13.64 10.89 -12.85
CA PRO A 26 14.70 10.30 -13.65
C PRO A 26 14.36 10.28 -15.15
N LYS A 27 15.37 10.52 -15.99
CA LYS A 27 15.33 10.35 -17.45
C LYS A 27 15.89 8.99 -17.83
N PHE A 28 15.26 8.32 -18.77
CA PHE A 28 15.74 7.07 -19.33
C PHE A 28 15.97 7.19 -20.83
N ASN A 29 16.96 6.48 -21.34
CA ASN A 29 17.14 6.32 -22.79
C ASN A 29 16.25 5.21 -23.36
N ASP A 30 16.29 5.01 -24.68
CA ASP A 30 15.50 3.99 -25.40
C ASP A 30 15.78 2.55 -24.97
N ARG A 31 16.85 2.31 -24.19
CA ARG A 31 17.20 1.00 -23.60
C ARG A 31 16.85 0.90 -22.13
N GLY A 32 16.13 1.87 -21.56
CA GLY A 32 15.72 1.89 -20.16
C GLY A 32 16.87 2.16 -19.17
N ARG A 33 18.02 2.66 -19.63
CA ARG A 33 19.10 3.09 -18.73
C ARG A 33 18.87 4.52 -18.29
N GLU A 34 19.04 4.78 -17.00
CA GLU A 34 18.98 6.13 -16.45
C GLU A 34 20.13 6.99 -17.02
N ILE A 35 19.80 8.18 -17.50
CA ILE A 35 20.73 9.14 -18.10
C ILE A 35 20.79 10.49 -17.35
N GLY A 36 20.15 10.59 -16.19
CA GLY A 36 20.10 11.79 -15.35
C GLY A 36 18.68 12.13 -14.91
N PHE A 37 18.44 13.39 -14.56
CA PHE A 37 17.14 13.89 -14.08
C PHE A 37 16.58 14.99 -14.99
N TYR A 38 15.26 15.18 -14.99
CA TYR A 38 14.60 16.35 -15.58
C TYR A 38 14.94 17.60 -14.78
N GLY A 39 15.36 18.64 -15.49
CA GLY A 39 15.54 19.99 -14.96
C GLY A 39 14.46 20.94 -15.47
N ALA A 40 14.44 22.16 -14.94
CA ALA A 40 13.42 23.15 -15.25
C ALA A 40 13.32 23.52 -16.74
N GLY A 41 14.41 23.37 -17.51
CA GLY A 41 14.43 23.62 -18.96
C GLY A 41 13.98 22.44 -19.83
N ASP A 42 13.84 21.24 -19.25
CA ASP A 42 13.43 20.04 -19.97
C ASP A 42 11.91 19.84 -20.01
N VAL A 43 11.19 20.60 -19.21
CA VAL A 43 9.74 20.57 -19.09
C VAL A 43 9.17 21.90 -19.54
N GLN A 44 7.94 21.87 -20.05
CA GLN A 44 7.22 23.11 -20.33
C GLN A 44 6.98 23.83 -19.02
N GLN A 45 7.34 25.11 -19.01
CA GLN A 45 7.15 26.00 -17.88
C GLN A 45 6.10 27.02 -18.31
N GLU A 46 5.15 27.32 -17.43
CA GLU A 46 4.06 28.27 -17.74
C GLU A 46 4.60 29.62 -18.25
N ASN A 47 5.75 30.05 -17.74
CA ASN A 47 6.44 31.28 -18.16
C ASN A 47 7.19 31.19 -19.51
N ARG A 48 7.17 30.06 -20.23
CA ARG A 48 7.91 29.85 -21.48
C ARG A 48 7.08 29.20 -22.61
N PHE A 49 5.80 28.92 -22.37
CA PHE A 49 4.92 28.32 -23.38
C PHE A 49 3.76 29.26 -23.73
N GLY A 50 3.47 29.39 -25.02
CA GLY A 50 2.44 30.30 -25.54
C GLY A 50 2.96 31.71 -25.85
N PRO A 51 2.07 32.64 -26.24
CA PRO A 51 2.45 34.04 -26.43
C PRO A 51 2.96 34.63 -25.10
N PRO A 52 4.00 35.48 -25.14
CA PRO A 52 4.45 36.19 -23.95
C PRO A 52 3.29 36.90 -23.25
N PRO A 53 3.24 36.87 -21.91
CA PRO A 53 2.21 37.60 -21.18
C PRO A 53 2.35 39.09 -21.45
N ALA A 54 1.25 39.84 -21.38
CA ALA A 54 1.21 41.26 -21.79
C ALA A 54 2.17 42.17 -21.00
N ASP A 55 2.63 41.72 -19.83
CA ASP A 55 3.62 42.40 -18.99
C ASP A 55 5.09 42.08 -19.37
N ALA A 56 5.33 41.15 -20.31
CA ALA A 56 6.67 40.67 -20.65
C ALA A 56 7.63 41.78 -21.11
N GLU A 57 7.12 42.79 -21.82
CA GLU A 57 7.93 43.93 -22.31
C GLU A 57 8.51 44.78 -21.17
N SER A 58 7.87 44.76 -20.00
CA SER A 58 8.32 45.49 -18.81
C SER A 58 9.30 44.70 -17.94
N ARG A 59 9.56 43.43 -18.26
CA ARG A 59 10.45 42.56 -17.48
C ARG A 59 11.91 42.82 -17.82
N GLU A 60 12.75 42.73 -16.79
CA GLU A 60 14.19 42.89 -16.94
C GLU A 60 14.76 41.86 -17.93
N GLY A 61 15.60 42.35 -18.85
CA GLY A 61 16.23 41.52 -19.89
C GLY A 61 15.28 41.02 -20.97
N TYR A 62 14.08 41.60 -21.12
CA TYR A 62 13.20 41.34 -22.25
C TYR A 62 13.89 41.64 -23.58
N ASN A 63 13.82 40.67 -24.49
CA ASN A 63 14.23 40.85 -25.88
C ASN A 63 13.26 40.08 -26.77
N PRO A 64 12.49 40.73 -27.67
CA PRO A 64 11.45 40.07 -28.45
C PRO A 64 11.98 38.95 -29.36
N ARG A 65 13.27 38.97 -29.75
CA ARG A 65 13.88 37.91 -30.56
C ARG A 65 14.52 36.79 -29.72
N ASN A 66 15.15 37.13 -28.60
CA ASN A 66 16.04 36.20 -27.89
C ASN A 66 15.61 35.87 -26.45
N ALA A 67 14.76 36.69 -25.84
CA ALA A 67 14.24 36.53 -24.49
C ALA A 67 12.80 37.08 -24.39
N PRO A 68 11.84 36.51 -25.14
CA PRO A 68 10.50 37.06 -25.27
C PRO A 68 9.68 36.99 -23.97
N PHE A 69 10.16 36.28 -22.94
CA PHE A 69 9.53 36.17 -21.62
C PHE A 69 10.31 36.90 -20.49
N GLY A 70 11.36 37.65 -20.85
CA GLY A 70 12.33 38.24 -19.92
C GLY A 70 13.52 37.31 -19.62
N ALA A 71 14.50 37.80 -18.85
CA ALA A 71 15.71 37.06 -18.48
C ALA A 71 15.55 36.18 -17.21
N ASN A 72 14.39 36.24 -16.55
CA ASN A 72 14.15 35.49 -15.32
C ASN A 72 14.21 33.97 -15.53
N ALA A 73 14.82 33.28 -14.57
CA ALA A 73 14.88 31.82 -14.57
C ALA A 73 13.48 31.21 -14.46
N ALA A 74 13.27 30.04 -15.08
CA ALA A 74 12.05 29.28 -14.87
C ALA A 74 11.97 28.81 -13.41
N THR A 75 10.90 29.17 -12.71
CA THR A 75 10.71 28.90 -11.27
C THR A 75 9.77 27.73 -10.98
N GLY A 76 9.21 27.07 -12.01
CA GLY A 76 8.24 26.01 -11.82
C GLY A 76 8.84 24.66 -11.41
N GLU A 77 8.08 23.94 -10.58
CA GLU A 77 8.45 22.65 -10.00
C GLU A 77 8.04 21.46 -10.88
N GLU A 78 7.59 21.69 -12.12
CA GLU A 78 7.09 20.66 -13.06
C GLU A 78 8.11 19.55 -13.39
N HIS A 79 9.39 19.80 -13.12
CA HIS A 79 10.49 18.83 -13.26
C HIS A 79 10.64 17.90 -12.05
N LEU A 80 9.83 18.11 -11.01
CA LEU A 80 9.80 17.38 -9.77
C LEU A 80 8.46 16.66 -9.62
N SER A 81 8.48 15.53 -8.92
CA SER A 81 7.28 14.75 -8.60
C SER A 81 7.05 14.70 -7.11
N SER A 82 5.77 14.77 -6.70
CA SER A 82 5.32 14.51 -5.33
C SER A 82 3.89 13.98 -5.35
N VAL A 83 3.51 13.23 -4.32
CA VAL A 83 2.16 12.71 -4.20
C VAL A 83 1.17 13.84 -3.90
N ARG A 84 0.18 14.02 -4.78
CA ARG A 84 -0.88 15.03 -4.61
C ARG A 84 -2.02 14.50 -3.73
N GLU A 85 -1.71 14.12 -2.50
CA GLU A 85 -2.65 13.42 -1.61
C GLU A 85 -3.99 14.17 -1.40
N PRO A 86 -4.03 15.50 -1.16
CA PRO A 86 -5.32 16.20 -1.00
C PRO A 86 -6.23 16.07 -2.22
N TYR A 87 -5.66 16.08 -3.42
CA TYR A 87 -6.39 15.86 -4.66
C TYR A 87 -6.92 14.42 -4.74
N LEU A 88 -6.08 13.43 -4.42
CA LEU A 88 -6.45 12.01 -4.47
C LEU A 88 -7.56 11.67 -3.46
N LYS A 89 -7.49 12.21 -2.25
CA LYS A 89 -8.54 12.05 -1.23
C LYS A 89 -9.87 12.65 -1.68
N ARG A 90 -9.84 13.83 -2.31
CA ARG A 90 -11.04 14.45 -2.88
C ARG A 90 -11.62 13.59 -4.00
N LEU A 91 -10.78 13.12 -4.92
CA LEU A 91 -11.21 12.24 -6.01
C LEU A 91 -11.81 10.93 -5.49
N ALA A 92 -11.25 10.35 -4.43
CA ALA A 92 -11.80 9.17 -3.78
C ALA A 92 -13.19 9.45 -3.20
N GLY A 93 -13.39 10.61 -2.56
CA GLY A 93 -14.70 11.06 -2.09
C GLY A 93 -15.72 11.26 -3.21
N GLU A 94 -15.33 11.89 -4.31
CA GLU A 94 -16.20 12.14 -5.48
C GLU A 94 -16.62 10.83 -6.18
N THR A 95 -15.76 9.82 -6.18
CA THR A 95 -16.01 8.52 -6.85
C THR A 95 -16.59 7.45 -5.92
N GLY A 96 -16.54 7.67 -4.60
CA GLY A 96 -16.89 6.68 -3.58
C GLY A 96 -15.88 5.53 -3.46
N LEU A 97 -14.64 5.73 -3.90
CA LEU A 97 -13.53 4.79 -3.73
C LEU A 97 -12.82 5.01 -2.40
N ALA A 98 -12.11 3.98 -1.90
CA ALA A 98 -11.21 4.18 -0.77
C ALA A 98 -9.93 4.87 -1.23
N TYR A 99 -9.24 5.56 -0.32
CA TYR A 99 -7.88 6.06 -0.54
C TYR A 99 -6.90 5.37 0.39
N ALA A 100 -5.72 5.01 -0.13
CA ALA A 100 -4.57 4.62 0.69
C ALA A 100 -3.28 5.23 0.15
N HIS A 101 -2.41 5.64 1.06
CA HIS A 101 -1.05 6.01 0.74
C HIS A 101 -0.15 4.78 0.78
N LEU A 102 0.70 4.60 -0.23
CA LEU A 102 1.64 3.50 -0.33
C LEU A 102 3.06 4.00 -0.09
N ASP A 103 3.59 3.72 1.09
CA ASP A 103 4.93 4.12 1.55
C ASP A 103 5.99 3.00 1.41
N GLY A 104 5.56 1.82 0.97
CA GLY A 104 6.45 0.67 0.77
C GLY A 104 5.76 -0.55 0.17
N PRO A 105 6.52 -1.61 -0.14
CA PRO A 105 5.99 -2.79 -0.85
C PRO A 105 4.90 -3.53 -0.07
N ALA A 106 4.91 -3.47 1.27
CA ALA A 106 3.92 -4.14 2.12
C ALA A 106 2.62 -3.33 2.31
N SER A 107 2.59 -2.06 1.92
CA SER A 107 1.50 -1.13 2.23
C SER A 107 0.22 -1.37 1.42
N LEU A 108 0.29 -2.11 0.30
CA LEU A 108 -0.85 -2.32 -0.60
C LEU A 108 -1.82 -3.41 -0.12
N ALA A 109 -1.32 -4.47 0.52
CA ALA A 109 -2.10 -5.69 0.73
C ALA A 109 -3.34 -5.44 1.60
N ALA A 110 -3.18 -4.80 2.75
CA ALA A 110 -4.29 -4.58 3.69
C ALA A 110 -5.37 -3.64 3.11
N PRO A 111 -5.05 -2.45 2.54
CA PRO A 111 -6.03 -1.58 1.91
C PRO A 111 -6.77 -2.26 0.75
N LEU A 112 -6.06 -3.03 -0.07
CA LEU A 112 -6.68 -3.75 -1.18
C LEU A 112 -7.66 -4.80 -0.68
N MET A 113 -7.29 -5.60 0.33
CA MET A 113 -8.18 -6.61 0.91
C MET A 113 -9.43 -6.00 1.55
N ALA A 114 -9.33 -4.80 2.13
CA ALA A 114 -10.48 -4.10 2.72
C ALA A 114 -11.55 -3.71 1.67
N VAL A 115 -11.15 -3.42 0.43
CA VAL A 115 -12.07 -3.04 -0.65
C VAL A 115 -12.35 -4.16 -1.65
N ALA A 116 -11.52 -5.21 -1.68
CA ALA A 116 -11.65 -6.31 -2.61
C ALA A 116 -12.96 -7.09 -2.39
N THR A 117 -13.47 -7.67 -3.48
CA THR A 117 -14.59 -8.61 -3.43
C THR A 117 -14.02 -10.02 -3.53
N PRO A 118 -14.15 -10.86 -2.49
CA PRO A 118 -13.67 -12.24 -2.53
C PRO A 118 -14.32 -12.99 -3.68
N ARG A 119 -13.49 -13.63 -4.51
CA ARG A 119 -13.95 -14.51 -5.57
C ARG A 119 -13.48 -15.93 -5.25
N PRO A 120 -14.38 -16.89 -5.02
CA PRO A 120 -13.97 -18.28 -4.87
C PRO A 120 -13.33 -18.74 -6.17
N LEU A 121 -12.10 -19.24 -6.08
CA LEU A 121 -11.37 -19.82 -7.19
C LEU A 121 -11.26 -21.34 -6.95
N PRO A 122 -11.47 -22.18 -7.97
CA PRO A 122 -11.20 -23.61 -7.85
C PRO A 122 -9.70 -23.81 -7.57
N GLY A 123 -9.40 -24.32 -6.37
CA GLY A 123 -8.04 -24.56 -5.90
C GLY A 123 -7.86 -25.99 -5.43
N ARG A 124 -6.64 -26.51 -5.54
CA ARG A 124 -6.26 -27.78 -4.90
C ARG A 124 -5.74 -27.47 -3.51
N LEU A 125 -6.47 -27.94 -2.49
CA LEU A 125 -5.99 -27.91 -1.10
C LEU A 125 -5.13 -29.17 -0.87
N ASP A 126 -4.00 -29.02 -0.17
CA ASP A 126 -3.21 -30.16 0.30
C ASP A 126 -3.81 -30.69 1.63
N PRO A 127 -4.39 -31.91 1.67
CA PRO A 127 -4.98 -32.46 2.89
C PRO A 127 -3.93 -33.01 3.87
N LYS A 128 -2.67 -33.18 3.46
CA LYS A 128 -1.59 -33.73 4.30
C LYS A 128 -1.47 -33.09 5.68
N PRO A 129 -1.50 -31.75 5.86
CA PRO A 129 -1.40 -31.15 7.19
C PRO A 129 -2.57 -31.52 8.11
N LEU A 130 -3.80 -31.59 7.58
CA LEU A 130 -4.98 -32.00 8.38
C LEU A 130 -4.89 -33.47 8.79
N LEU A 131 -4.52 -34.34 7.84
CA LEU A 131 -4.34 -35.77 8.10
C LEU A 131 -3.17 -36.02 9.08
N GLY A 132 -2.07 -35.28 8.93
CA GLY A 132 -0.91 -35.33 9.82
C GLY A 132 -1.25 -34.88 11.24
N ALA A 133 -2.00 -33.79 11.38
CA ALA A 133 -2.50 -33.35 12.69
C ALA A 133 -3.43 -34.38 13.33
N GLY A 134 -4.32 -35.01 12.55
CA GLY A 134 -5.18 -36.10 13.02
C GLY A 134 -4.39 -37.32 13.49
N ALA A 135 -3.37 -37.74 12.72
CA ALA A 135 -2.49 -38.84 13.10
C ALA A 135 -1.72 -38.54 14.39
N LEU A 136 -1.19 -37.33 14.54
CA LEU A 136 -0.52 -36.89 15.77
C LEU A 136 -1.48 -36.92 16.97
N ALA A 137 -2.71 -36.42 16.81
CA ALA A 137 -3.72 -36.45 17.88
C ALA A 137 -4.05 -37.87 18.33
N LEU A 138 -4.19 -38.81 17.39
CA LEU A 138 -4.41 -40.23 17.70
C LEU A 138 -3.23 -40.86 18.41
N LEU A 139 -1.99 -40.54 18.00
CA LEU A 139 -0.78 -41.03 18.64
C LEU A 139 -0.67 -40.52 20.08
N LEU A 140 -0.94 -39.22 20.30
CA LEU A 140 -1.01 -38.66 21.64
C LEU A 140 -2.10 -39.33 22.49
N ALA A 141 -3.30 -39.55 21.94
CA ALA A 141 -4.37 -40.25 22.64
C ALA A 141 -3.98 -41.69 23.00
N ALA A 142 -3.29 -42.41 22.13
CA ALA A 142 -2.85 -43.78 22.36
C ALA A 142 -1.76 -43.88 23.45
N PHE A 143 -0.77 -42.98 23.42
CA PHE A 143 0.37 -43.01 24.34
C PHE A 143 0.10 -42.30 25.68
N ALA A 144 -0.64 -41.21 25.67
CA ALA A 144 -0.98 -40.45 26.88
C ALA A 144 -2.31 -40.90 27.52
N GLY A 145 -3.22 -41.53 26.78
CA GLY A 145 -4.50 -42.01 27.31
C GLY A 145 -4.37 -42.97 28.49
N PRO A 146 -3.54 -44.03 28.42
CA PRO A 146 -3.37 -44.97 29.53
C PRO A 146 -2.72 -44.33 30.77
N THR A 147 -1.78 -43.41 30.58
CA THR A 147 -1.09 -42.72 31.68
C THR A 147 -2.01 -41.71 32.35
N LEU A 148 -2.80 -40.96 31.59
CA LEU A 148 -3.79 -40.01 32.11
C LEU A 148 -4.94 -40.74 32.83
N ARG A 149 -5.42 -41.85 32.28
CA ARG A 149 -6.48 -42.69 32.90
C ARG A 149 -6.01 -43.31 34.22
N ARG A 150 -4.75 -43.74 34.32
CA ARG A 150 -4.15 -44.22 35.58
C ARG A 150 -3.93 -43.10 36.60
N ALA A 151 -3.63 -41.88 36.16
CA ALA A 151 -3.51 -40.73 37.05
C ALA A 151 -4.86 -40.29 37.63
N LEU A 152 -5.93 -40.37 36.82
CA LEU A 152 -7.30 -40.01 37.22
C LEU A 152 -8.00 -41.09 38.07
N VAL A 153 -7.69 -42.37 37.85
CA VAL A 153 -8.21 -43.51 38.64
C VAL A 153 -7.22 -43.88 39.75
N ARG A 154 -6.81 -42.92 40.58
CA ARG A 154 -6.13 -43.23 41.85
C ARG A 154 -7.22 -43.59 42.88
N PRO A 155 -7.30 -44.84 43.37
CA PRO A 155 -8.22 -45.13 44.47
C PRO A 155 -7.78 -44.34 45.70
N ALA A 156 -8.72 -43.67 46.35
CA ALA A 156 -8.51 -43.05 47.65
C ALA A 156 -7.99 -44.13 48.59
N ARG A 157 -6.72 -44.04 49.01
CA ARG A 157 -6.14 -44.96 49.99
C ARG A 157 -6.92 -44.78 51.30
N LEU A 158 -7.81 -45.73 51.59
CA LEU A 158 -8.42 -45.86 52.91
C LEU A 158 -7.28 -46.08 53.92
N ARG A 159 -7.11 -45.11 54.82
CA ARG A 159 -6.17 -45.20 55.95
C ARG A 159 -6.69 -46.27 56.92
N PRO A 160 -5.92 -47.30 57.27
CA PRO A 160 -6.31 -48.18 58.36
C PRO A 160 -6.09 -47.45 59.68
N HIS A 161 -7.17 -47.24 60.43
CA HIS A 161 -7.11 -46.81 61.82
C HIS A 161 -6.74 -48.03 62.66
N TRP A 162 -5.57 -48.00 63.29
CA TRP A 162 -5.21 -49.01 64.27
C TRP A 162 -5.76 -48.53 65.61
N ASN A 163 -6.79 -49.21 66.11
CA ASN A 163 -7.31 -48.97 67.46
C ASN A 163 -6.39 -49.64 68.48
N THR A 164 -5.88 -48.82 69.40
CA THR A 164 -5.17 -49.21 70.61
C THR A 164 -6.15 -49.82 71.62
N THR A 165 -5.85 -51.02 72.11
CA THR A 165 -6.42 -51.64 73.33
C THR A 165 -5.37 -52.69 73.75
N SER A 166 -4.90 -52.83 74.98
CA SER A 166 -5.22 -52.27 76.29
C SER A 166 -3.94 -52.27 77.13
#